data_AF-A0A4V6IXY3-F1
#
_entry.id   AF-A0A4V6IXY3-F1
#
_cell.length_a   1.000
_cell.length_b   1.000
_cell.length_c   1.000
_cell.angle_alpha   90.00
_cell.angle_beta   90.00
_cell.angle_gamma   90.00
#
_symmetry.space_group_name_H-M   'P 1'
#
loop_
_entity.id
_entity.type
_entity.pdbx_description
1 polymer ?
#
loop_
_entity_poly.entity_id
_entity_poly.type
_entity_poly.pdbx_seq_one_letter_code
_entity_poly.pdbx_strand_id
1 'polypeptide(L)'
;MTSIGGYNSNSVLKYIDYDLFKQKSPIFIGYSDTTALALALYKKTGCITYLSQSVISNFGEFEPFNELNYFYFDFMLQSKCETLMVQIPDVWTDEWINWETYERTKKTNKNEWIIFNKGEFNGTLIGGNLDTIVGIIGTEYMPKITEDTILLLEDVYTDLGRLYRNFTTLALHGIFDKIGGLIISKFETIGENSDVINDIINEFVGHRKIPILLNFDCGHTHPSCLMPIGGKITLSLS
;
A
#
# COMPACT_ATOMS: atom_id res chain seq x y z
N MET A 1 7.07 -4.66 -14.21
CA MET A 1 7.52 -4.33 -12.85
C MET A 1 8.39 -3.09 -12.91
N THR A 2 8.25 -2.18 -11.94
CA THR A 2 9.06 -0.96 -11.83
C THR A 2 10.43 -1.26 -11.22
N SER A 3 11.46 -0.48 -11.57
CA SER A 3 12.77 -0.60 -10.95
C SER A 3 12.77 -0.04 -9.54
N ILE A 4 12.27 1.18 -9.37
CA ILE A 4 12.13 1.93 -8.10
C ILE A 4 11.03 3.00 -8.26
N GLY A 5 10.69 3.70 -7.17
CA GLY A 5 9.82 4.87 -7.14
C GLY A 5 10.54 6.18 -7.54
N GLY A 6 10.22 7.27 -6.83
CA GLY A 6 10.68 8.62 -7.15
C GLY A 6 9.68 9.68 -6.69
N TYR A 7 9.38 10.65 -7.57
CA TYR A 7 8.41 11.74 -7.30
C TYR A 7 7.63 12.19 -8.54
N ASN A 8 7.77 11.51 -9.67
CA ASN A 8 7.41 12.07 -10.97
C ASN A 8 6.66 11.10 -11.87
N SER A 9 6.26 9.91 -11.39
CA SER A 9 5.53 8.97 -12.21
C SER A 9 4.18 9.55 -12.69
N ASN A 10 3.59 10.49 -11.93
CA ASN A 10 2.38 11.19 -12.33
C ASN A 10 2.54 12.03 -13.62
N SER A 11 3.76 12.44 -13.96
CA SER A 11 4.03 13.28 -15.15
C SER A 11 3.78 12.55 -16.46
N VAL A 12 3.84 11.22 -16.45
CA VAL A 12 3.67 10.41 -17.67
C VAL A 12 2.23 9.98 -17.93
N LEU A 13 1.31 10.20 -16.99
CA LEU A 13 -0.06 9.65 -17.05
C LEU A 13 -0.81 9.97 -18.35
N LYS A 14 -0.70 11.20 -18.84
CA LYS A 14 -1.37 11.61 -20.09
C LYS A 14 -0.78 11.01 -21.37
N TYR A 15 0.40 10.40 -21.28
CA TYR A 15 1.12 9.84 -22.43
C TYR A 15 1.06 8.31 -22.49
N ILE A 16 0.42 7.66 -21.50
CA ILE A 16 0.25 6.20 -21.49
C ILE A 16 -0.79 5.79 -22.53
N ASP A 17 -0.46 4.80 -23.35
CA ASP A 17 -1.41 4.14 -24.23
C ASP A 17 -2.26 3.13 -23.44
N TYR A 18 -3.35 3.64 -22.85
CA TYR A 18 -4.26 2.86 -22.03
C TYR A 18 -5.03 1.80 -22.82
N ASP A 19 -5.31 2.05 -24.10
CA ASP A 19 -6.01 1.08 -24.96
C ASP A 19 -5.11 -0.12 -25.24
N LEU A 20 -3.84 0.12 -25.57
CA LEU A 20 -2.85 -0.95 -25.72
C LEU A 20 -2.64 -1.71 -24.41
N PHE A 21 -2.54 -1.01 -23.28
CA PHE A 21 -2.40 -1.66 -21.97
C PHE A 21 -3.60 -2.57 -21.70
N LYS A 22 -4.83 -2.10 -21.92
CA LYS A 22 -6.05 -2.90 -21.74
C LYS A 22 -6.07 -4.10 -22.66
N GLN A 23 -5.72 -3.92 -23.94
CA GLN A 23 -5.69 -4.99 -24.93
C GLN A 23 -4.70 -6.10 -24.57
N LYS A 24 -3.52 -5.74 -24.06
CA LYS A 24 -2.47 -6.71 -23.70
C LYS A 24 -2.63 -7.24 -22.27
N SER A 25 -3.30 -6.48 -21.40
CA SER A 25 -3.50 -6.77 -19.97
C SER A 25 -2.22 -7.30 -19.28
N PRO A 26 -1.07 -6.62 -19.40
CA PRO A 26 0.16 -7.08 -18.75
C PRO A 26 0.06 -6.90 -17.23
N ILE A 27 0.85 -7.68 -16.48
CA ILE A 27 0.96 -7.50 -15.03
C ILE A 27 1.80 -6.24 -14.74
N PHE A 28 1.18 -5.26 -14.08
CA PHE A 28 1.89 -4.09 -13.53
C PHE A 28 2.15 -4.29 -12.04
N ILE A 29 3.40 -4.04 -11.62
CA ILE A 29 3.85 -4.17 -10.24
C ILE A 29 4.77 -3.00 -9.93
N GLY A 30 4.51 -2.31 -8.83
CA GLY A 30 5.31 -1.21 -8.31
C GLY A 30 4.85 -0.81 -6.91
N TYR A 31 5.42 0.24 -6.33
CA TYR A 31 4.95 0.86 -5.09
C TYR A 31 5.52 2.28 -4.95
N SER A 32 5.29 2.95 -3.82
CA SER A 32 5.75 4.33 -3.60
C SER A 32 5.18 5.28 -4.67
N ASP A 33 6.01 6.16 -5.27
CA ASP A 33 5.64 7.06 -6.37
C ASP A 33 4.92 6.38 -7.54
N THR A 34 5.22 5.11 -7.81
CA THR A 34 4.58 4.38 -8.93
C THR A 34 3.12 3.99 -8.63
N THR A 35 2.62 4.30 -7.43
CA THR A 35 1.20 4.27 -7.07
C THR A 35 0.36 5.09 -8.05
N ALA A 36 0.85 6.24 -8.54
CA ALA A 36 0.10 7.04 -9.50
C ALA A 36 -0.15 6.28 -10.81
N LEU A 37 0.85 5.51 -11.29
CA LEU A 37 0.70 4.65 -12.46
C LEU A 37 -0.28 3.51 -12.19
N ALA A 38 -0.13 2.79 -11.07
CA ALA A 38 -0.98 1.66 -10.71
C ALA A 38 -2.47 2.06 -10.68
N LEU A 39 -2.77 3.14 -9.96
CA LEU A 39 -4.12 3.67 -9.82
C LEU A 39 -4.69 4.16 -11.15
N ALA A 40 -3.90 4.86 -11.96
CA ALA A 40 -4.33 5.33 -13.27
C ALA A 40 -4.60 4.18 -14.24
N LEU A 41 -3.72 3.18 -14.29
CA LEU A 41 -3.88 2.00 -15.13
C LEU A 41 -5.18 1.27 -14.75
N TYR A 42 -5.41 1.00 -13.47
CA TYR A 42 -6.66 0.43 -13.01
C TYR A 42 -7.87 1.30 -13.38
N LYS A 43 -7.81 2.61 -13.09
CA LYS A 43 -8.91 3.55 -13.40
C LYS A 43 -9.27 3.57 -14.88
N LYS A 44 -8.28 3.61 -15.77
CA LYS A 44 -8.49 3.78 -17.21
C LYS A 44 -8.84 2.47 -17.92
N THR A 45 -8.37 1.34 -17.41
CA THR A 45 -8.45 0.05 -18.14
C THR A 45 -9.34 -0.99 -17.46
N GLY A 46 -9.52 -0.88 -16.13
CA GLY A 46 -10.14 -1.91 -15.29
C GLY A 46 -9.21 -3.09 -14.96
N CYS A 47 -7.99 -3.11 -15.51
CA CYS A 47 -7.02 -4.17 -15.23
C CYS A 47 -6.48 -4.03 -13.79
N ILE A 48 -6.43 -5.15 -13.07
CA ILE A 48 -5.83 -5.21 -11.73
C ILE A 48 -4.33 -4.91 -11.84
N THR A 49 -3.85 -4.10 -10.92
CA THR A 49 -2.42 -3.81 -10.75
C THR A 49 -1.98 -4.24 -9.36
N TYR A 50 -0.68 -4.46 -9.14
CA TYR A 50 -0.19 -4.94 -7.86
C TYR A 50 0.74 -3.93 -7.20
N LEU A 51 0.52 -3.66 -5.92
CA LEU A 51 1.34 -2.76 -5.13
C LEU A 51 2.21 -3.49 -4.11
N SER A 52 3.31 -2.82 -3.75
CA SER A 52 4.22 -3.02 -2.58
C SER A 52 5.64 -3.52 -2.88
N GLN A 53 5.94 -3.85 -4.14
CA GLN A 53 7.25 -4.37 -4.52
C GLN A 53 7.83 -3.71 -5.79
N SER A 54 9.16 -3.60 -5.85
CA SER A 54 9.94 -3.19 -7.03
C SER A 54 11.23 -4.01 -7.15
N VAL A 55 11.87 -3.96 -8.32
CA VAL A 55 13.09 -4.75 -8.59
C VAL A 55 14.21 -4.38 -7.61
N ILE A 56 14.53 -3.08 -7.47
CA ILE A 56 15.68 -2.67 -6.67
C ILE A 56 15.36 -2.86 -5.19
N SER A 57 14.25 -2.29 -4.72
CA SER A 57 13.97 -2.22 -3.28
C SER A 57 13.58 -3.54 -2.63
N ASN A 58 13.00 -4.49 -3.36
CA ASN A 58 12.51 -5.73 -2.72
C ASN A 58 13.34 -6.94 -3.12
N PHE A 59 13.74 -7.04 -4.39
CA PHE A 59 14.56 -8.15 -4.88
C PHE A 59 16.06 -7.89 -4.81
N GLY A 60 16.47 -6.63 -4.69
CA GLY A 60 17.84 -6.23 -4.37
C GLY A 60 18.14 -6.20 -2.87
N GLU A 61 17.13 -6.37 -2.01
CA GLU A 61 17.33 -6.50 -0.56
C GLU A 61 18.20 -7.73 -0.24
N PHE A 62 18.85 -7.72 0.93
CA PHE A 62 19.66 -8.85 1.37
C PHE A 62 18.84 -9.85 2.20
N GLU A 63 19.41 -11.04 2.39
CA GLU A 63 18.81 -12.06 3.25
C GLU A 63 18.65 -11.55 4.70
N PRO A 64 17.56 -11.96 5.39
CA PRO A 64 16.55 -12.93 4.95
C PRO A 64 15.36 -12.31 4.20
N PHE A 65 15.31 -10.98 4.06
CA PHE A 65 14.08 -10.29 3.65
C PHE A 65 13.79 -10.42 2.15
N ASN A 66 14.79 -10.60 1.31
CA ASN A 66 14.58 -10.89 -0.11
C ASN A 66 13.83 -12.20 -0.35
N GLU A 67 14.15 -13.28 0.38
CA GLU A 67 13.45 -14.57 0.28
C GLU A 67 11.98 -14.41 0.65
N LEU A 68 11.68 -13.68 1.72
CA LEU A 68 10.32 -13.37 2.13
C LEU A 68 9.59 -12.53 1.07
N ASN A 69 10.26 -11.54 0.46
CA ASN A 69 9.69 -10.75 -0.63
C ASN A 69 9.36 -11.63 -1.86
N TYR A 70 10.26 -12.55 -2.24
CA TYR A 70 10.00 -13.54 -3.31
C TYR A 70 8.84 -14.46 -2.96
N PHE A 71 8.76 -14.93 -1.71
CA PHE A 71 7.64 -15.75 -1.25
C PHE A 71 6.30 -15.03 -1.45
N TYR A 72 6.17 -13.78 -1.01
CA TYR A 72 4.92 -13.03 -1.17
C TYR A 72 4.60 -12.69 -2.63
N PHE A 73 5.63 -12.49 -3.46
CA PHE A 73 5.48 -12.31 -4.89
C PHE A 73 4.86 -13.56 -5.54
N ASP A 74 5.46 -14.73 -5.30
CA ASP A 74 5.00 -16.00 -5.86
C ASP A 74 3.64 -16.41 -5.29
N PHE A 75 3.43 -16.20 -3.98
CA PHE A 75 2.16 -16.45 -3.31
C PHE A 75 1.01 -15.69 -3.98
N MET A 76 1.21 -14.42 -4.32
CA MET A 76 0.16 -13.59 -4.90
C MET A 76 -0.06 -13.87 -6.40
N LEU A 77 1.00 -14.15 -7.17
CA LEU A 77 0.91 -14.25 -8.63
C LEU A 77 0.80 -15.66 -9.18
N GLN A 78 1.30 -16.67 -8.45
CA GLN A 78 1.35 -18.05 -8.93
C GLN A 78 0.35 -18.96 -8.22
N SER A 79 -0.29 -18.50 -7.15
CA SER A 79 -1.27 -19.33 -6.46
C SER A 79 -2.48 -19.64 -7.33
N LYS A 80 -2.95 -20.89 -7.21
CA LYS A 80 -4.14 -21.40 -7.91
C LYS A 80 -5.38 -21.42 -7.02
N CYS A 81 -5.26 -20.96 -5.78
CA CYS A 81 -6.37 -20.89 -4.84
C CYS A 81 -7.34 -19.78 -5.26
N GLU A 82 -8.65 -20.05 -5.13
CA GLU A 82 -9.69 -19.04 -5.38
C GLU A 82 -9.68 -17.90 -4.37
N THR A 83 -9.22 -18.18 -3.13
CA THR A 83 -9.07 -17.20 -2.06
C THR A 83 -7.70 -17.36 -1.43
N LEU A 84 -6.98 -16.25 -1.29
CA LEU A 84 -5.67 -16.19 -0.65
C LEU A 84 -5.82 -15.54 0.72
N MET A 85 -5.36 -16.23 1.75
CA MET A 85 -5.30 -15.69 3.10
C MET A 85 -3.89 -15.17 3.37
N VAL A 86 -3.73 -13.85 3.36
CA VAL A 86 -2.45 -13.20 3.68
C VAL A 86 -2.12 -13.46 5.14
N GLN A 87 -0.96 -14.06 5.39
CA GLN A 87 -0.45 -14.32 6.73
C GLN A 87 0.49 -13.21 7.17
N ILE A 88 0.41 -12.84 8.45
CA ILE A 88 1.38 -11.94 9.08
C ILE A 88 2.78 -12.59 9.03
N PRO A 89 3.81 -11.90 8.52
CA PRO A 89 5.19 -12.36 8.65
C PRO A 89 5.64 -12.33 10.11
N ASP A 90 6.46 -13.29 10.57
CA ASP A 90 6.90 -13.36 11.97
C ASP A 90 7.71 -12.13 12.43
N VAL A 91 8.49 -11.57 11.51
CA VAL A 91 9.39 -10.45 11.75
C VAL A 91 9.33 -9.43 10.64
N TRP A 92 9.67 -8.19 10.96
CA TRP A 92 9.80 -7.10 9.99
C TRP A 92 10.98 -6.18 10.33
N THR A 93 11.36 -5.30 9.41
CA THR A 93 12.39 -4.27 9.61
C THR A 93 12.12 -3.03 8.76
N ASP A 94 12.54 -1.89 9.30
CA ASP A 94 12.75 -0.60 8.62
C ASP A 94 14.16 -0.06 8.87
N GLU A 95 15.10 -0.95 9.27
CA GLU A 95 16.46 -0.52 9.63
C GLU A 95 17.19 0.03 8.39
N TRP A 96 17.48 1.33 8.43
CA TRP A 96 18.29 2.00 7.42
C TRP A 96 19.79 1.70 7.63
N ILE A 97 20.31 0.76 6.84
CA ILE A 97 21.75 0.46 6.72
C ILE A 97 22.20 0.62 5.27
N ASN A 98 23.49 0.39 4.99
CA ASN A 98 24.03 0.52 3.64
C ASN A 98 23.25 -0.32 2.62
N TRP A 99 22.68 0.38 1.65
CA TRP A 99 21.78 -0.15 0.65
C TRP A 99 22.51 -0.94 -0.46
N GLU A 100 23.71 -0.52 -0.82
CA GLU A 100 24.41 -1.03 -2.01
C GLU A 100 25.27 -2.26 -1.70
N THR A 101 25.80 -2.35 -0.48
CA THR A 101 26.72 -3.41 -0.09
C THR A 101 26.29 -4.08 1.20
N TYR A 102 26.30 -5.41 1.20
CA TYR A 102 26.03 -6.18 2.40
C TYR A 102 27.11 -5.95 3.45
N GLU A 103 26.71 -5.43 4.60
CA GLU A 103 27.59 -5.26 5.77
C GLU A 103 27.25 -6.29 6.86
N ARG A 104 25.96 -6.43 7.14
CA ARG A 104 25.39 -7.37 8.12
C ARG A 104 23.90 -7.53 7.89
N THR A 105 23.31 -8.54 8.49
CA THR A 105 21.86 -8.69 8.56
C THR A 105 21.22 -7.52 9.30
N LYS A 106 20.09 -7.02 8.77
CA LYS A 106 19.27 -6.00 9.42
C LYS A 106 18.71 -6.53 10.75
N LYS A 107 18.56 -5.64 11.72
CA LYS A 107 17.83 -5.93 12.96
C LYS A 107 16.38 -6.22 12.62
N THR A 108 15.80 -7.15 13.37
CA THR A 108 14.41 -7.55 13.21
C THR A 108 13.59 -7.09 14.38
N ASN A 109 12.36 -6.68 14.08
CA ASN A 109 11.31 -6.39 15.03
C ASN A 109 10.32 -7.56 15.01
N LYS A 110 9.76 -7.89 16.18
CA LYS A 110 8.60 -8.79 16.23
C LYS A 110 7.44 -8.11 15.51
N ASN A 111 6.70 -8.88 14.70
CA ASN A 111 5.57 -8.35 13.96
C ASN A 111 4.25 -8.44 14.73
N GLU A 112 3.39 -7.45 14.53
CA GLU A 112 2.03 -7.41 15.04
C GLU A 112 1.17 -6.52 14.14
N TRP A 113 0.00 -7.02 13.77
CA TRP A 113 -1.07 -6.21 13.19
C TRP A 113 -2.01 -5.75 14.30
N ILE A 114 -2.44 -4.49 14.24
CA ILE A 114 -3.31 -3.90 15.25
C ILE A 114 -4.72 -3.82 14.67
N ILE A 115 -5.66 -4.50 15.33
CA ILE A 115 -7.08 -4.36 15.03
C ILE A 115 -7.58 -3.10 15.74
N PHE A 116 -7.67 -2.00 15.00
CA PHE A 116 -8.16 -0.73 15.53
C PHE A 116 -9.69 -0.72 15.64
N ASN A 117 -10.37 -1.29 14.65
CA ASN A 117 -11.81 -1.54 14.73
C ASN A 117 -12.15 -2.92 14.15
N LYS A 118 -12.99 -3.66 14.89
CA LYS A 118 -13.46 -4.99 14.51
C LYS A 118 -14.55 -4.90 13.45
N GLY A 119 -14.73 -5.98 12.71
CA GLY A 119 -15.81 -6.10 11.73
C GLY A 119 -15.38 -6.92 10.53
N GLU A 120 -16.31 -7.11 9.62
CA GLU A 120 -16.08 -7.78 8.35
C GLU A 120 -16.62 -6.94 7.21
N PHE A 121 -15.82 -6.79 6.15
CA PHE A 121 -16.23 -6.10 4.95
C PHE A 121 -15.61 -6.73 3.71
N ASN A 122 -16.43 -6.99 2.69
CA ASN A 122 -15.98 -7.41 1.37
C ASN A 122 -16.05 -6.22 0.42
N GLY A 123 -14.93 -5.89 -0.23
CA GLY A 123 -14.84 -4.69 -1.04
C GLY A 123 -13.77 -4.77 -2.11
N THR A 124 -13.68 -3.71 -2.90
CA THR A 124 -12.60 -3.51 -3.86
C THR A 124 -11.45 -2.79 -3.17
N LEU A 125 -10.26 -3.37 -3.24
CA LEU A 125 -9.05 -2.76 -2.69
C LEU A 125 -8.57 -1.62 -3.60
N ILE A 126 -8.48 -0.41 -3.06
CA ILE A 126 -7.90 0.77 -3.72
C ILE A 126 -6.94 1.41 -2.74
N GLY A 127 -5.81 1.92 -3.21
CA GLY A 127 -4.85 2.53 -2.29
C GLY A 127 -3.42 2.50 -2.78
N GLY A 128 -2.49 2.66 -1.85
CA GLY A 128 -1.06 2.74 -2.09
C GLY A 128 -0.41 3.84 -1.27
N ASN A 129 0.65 4.42 -1.82
CA ASN A 129 1.38 5.50 -1.17
C ASN A 129 0.51 6.76 -1.02
N LEU A 130 0.29 7.18 0.23
CA LEU A 130 -0.60 8.29 0.60
C LEU A 130 -0.19 9.60 -0.05
N ASP A 131 1.08 9.98 0.03
CA ASP A 131 1.54 11.23 -0.57
C ASP A 131 1.40 11.25 -2.10
N THR A 132 1.70 10.12 -2.74
CA THR A 132 1.51 9.95 -4.18
C THR A 132 0.02 10.05 -4.57
N ILE A 133 -0.88 9.48 -3.76
CA ILE A 133 -2.34 9.60 -3.96
C ILE A 133 -2.76 11.07 -3.94
N VAL A 134 -2.26 11.85 -2.98
CA VAL A 134 -2.54 13.30 -2.90
C VAL A 134 -2.09 14.02 -4.17
N GLY A 135 -1.02 13.56 -4.82
CA GLY A 135 -0.55 14.11 -6.10
C GLY A 135 -1.47 13.90 -7.30
N ILE A 136 -2.46 13.01 -7.22
CA ILE A 136 -3.40 12.72 -8.33
C ILE A 136 -4.88 12.78 -7.94
N ILE A 137 -5.19 13.02 -6.67
CA ILE A 137 -6.57 13.11 -6.18
C ILE A 137 -7.35 14.22 -6.90
N GLY A 138 -8.61 13.95 -7.22
CA GLY A 138 -9.45 14.88 -7.98
C GLY A 138 -9.21 14.89 -9.50
N THR A 139 -8.21 14.19 -10.00
CA THR A 139 -7.98 14.03 -11.45
C THR A 139 -8.74 12.83 -12.02
N GLU A 140 -8.79 12.74 -13.36
CA GLU A 140 -9.36 11.59 -14.07
C GLU A 140 -8.57 10.28 -13.95
N TYR A 141 -7.40 10.32 -13.32
CA TYR A 141 -6.50 9.19 -13.10
C TYR A 141 -6.73 8.50 -11.75
N MET A 142 -7.37 9.17 -10.79
CA MET A 142 -7.69 8.57 -9.50
C MET A 142 -8.93 7.65 -9.62
N PRO A 143 -8.86 6.38 -9.17
CA PRO A 143 -10.04 5.54 -9.00
C PRO A 143 -11.09 6.21 -8.14
N LYS A 144 -12.37 6.03 -8.50
CA LYS A 144 -13.46 6.57 -7.69
C LYS A 144 -13.54 5.79 -6.40
N ILE A 145 -13.42 6.48 -5.27
CA ILE A 145 -13.70 5.90 -3.96
C ILE A 145 -15.22 5.87 -3.73
N THR A 146 -15.74 4.71 -3.37
CA THR A 146 -17.16 4.43 -3.11
C THR A 146 -17.33 3.69 -1.79
N GLU A 147 -18.59 3.41 -1.43
CA GLU A 147 -18.94 2.57 -0.28
C GLU A 147 -18.40 1.14 -0.35
N ASP A 148 -18.20 0.61 -1.56
CA ASP A 148 -17.59 -0.71 -1.78
C ASP A 148 -16.06 -0.73 -1.62
N THR A 149 -15.43 0.40 -1.30
CA THR A 149 -13.96 0.51 -1.29
C THR A 149 -13.38 0.11 0.05
N ILE A 150 -12.36 -0.75 0.03
CA ILE A 150 -11.39 -0.90 1.10
C ILE A 150 -10.16 -0.06 0.74
N LEU A 151 -9.87 0.95 1.55
CA LEU A 151 -8.75 1.85 1.32
C LEU A 151 -7.48 1.30 1.96
N LEU A 152 -6.39 1.23 1.20
CA LEU A 152 -5.05 0.89 1.69
C LEU A 152 -4.16 2.13 1.67
N LEU A 153 -3.55 2.49 2.78
CA LEU A 153 -2.63 3.62 2.86
C LEU A 153 -1.29 3.17 3.44
N GLU A 154 -0.21 3.55 2.76
CA GLU A 154 1.18 3.43 3.23
C GLU A 154 1.91 4.73 2.96
N ASP A 155 2.99 5.02 3.70
CA ASP A 155 3.82 6.20 3.47
C ASP A 155 5.24 5.96 4.01
N VAL A 156 6.18 6.81 3.60
CA VAL A 156 7.62 6.67 3.84
C VAL A 156 8.26 8.04 4.06
N TYR A 157 9.19 8.15 5.02
CA TYR A 157 9.91 9.40 5.32
C TYR A 157 9.00 10.62 5.52
N THR A 158 7.79 10.39 6.01
CA THR A 158 6.78 11.43 6.18
C THR A 158 6.88 11.99 7.59
N ASP A 159 7.03 13.30 7.73
CA ASP A 159 6.90 13.97 9.02
C ASP A 159 5.43 14.06 9.45
N LEU A 160 5.20 14.24 10.75
CA LEU A 160 3.85 14.29 11.33
C LEU A 160 2.98 15.39 10.71
N GLY A 161 3.56 16.53 10.33
CA GLY A 161 2.84 17.63 9.69
C GLY A 161 2.36 17.25 8.29
N ARG A 162 3.22 16.62 7.49
CA ARG A 162 2.86 16.10 6.16
C ARG A 162 1.82 14.99 6.27
N LEU A 163 1.96 14.06 7.22
CA LEU A 163 0.97 13.01 7.47
C LEU A 163 -0.40 13.61 7.76
N TYR A 164 -0.46 14.52 8.73
CA TYR A 164 -1.69 15.18 9.14
C TYR A 164 -2.34 15.95 7.97
N ARG A 165 -1.54 16.69 7.19
CA ARG A 165 -2.01 17.39 6.00
C ARG A 165 -2.58 16.45 4.94
N ASN A 166 -1.92 15.32 4.70
CA ASN A 166 -2.38 14.35 3.71
C ASN A 166 -3.68 13.66 4.15
N PHE A 167 -3.80 13.27 5.43
CA PHE A 167 -5.06 12.79 6.01
C PHE A 167 -6.17 13.84 5.93
N THR A 168 -5.88 15.09 6.29
CA THR A 168 -6.80 16.22 6.15
C THR A 168 -7.30 16.36 4.71
N THR A 169 -6.39 16.23 3.74
CA THR A 169 -6.74 16.30 2.31
C THR A 169 -7.71 15.18 1.92
N LEU A 170 -7.47 13.93 2.32
CA LEU A 170 -8.41 12.82 2.07
C LEU A 170 -9.77 13.07 2.74
N ALA A 171 -9.78 13.60 3.96
CA ALA A 171 -10.99 13.94 4.70
C ALA A 171 -11.80 15.05 3.98
N LEU A 172 -11.15 16.10 3.48
CA LEU A 172 -11.79 17.17 2.72
C LEU A 172 -12.41 16.69 1.39
N HIS A 173 -11.84 15.64 0.79
CA HIS A 173 -12.43 14.96 -0.37
C HIS A 173 -13.57 13.98 0.01
N GLY A 174 -13.88 13.85 1.30
CA GLY A 174 -14.91 12.95 1.83
C GLY A 174 -14.58 11.47 1.60
N ILE A 175 -13.29 11.11 1.54
CA ILE A 175 -12.85 9.73 1.30
C ILE A 175 -13.17 8.84 2.49
N PHE A 176 -12.78 9.25 3.70
CA PHE A 176 -13.02 8.48 4.92
C PHE A 176 -14.52 8.29 5.22
N ASP A 177 -15.37 9.20 4.74
CA ASP A 177 -16.81 9.10 4.89
C ASP A 177 -17.46 8.04 4.01
N LYS A 178 -16.79 7.65 2.92
CA LYS A 178 -17.34 6.73 1.92
C LYS A 178 -16.89 5.30 2.15
N ILE A 179 -15.63 5.06 2.48
CA ILE A 179 -15.03 3.71 2.49
C ILE A 179 -15.74 2.74 3.44
N GLY A 180 -15.76 1.46 3.07
CA GLY A 180 -16.31 0.37 3.86
C GLY A 180 -15.28 -0.37 4.71
N GLY A 181 -13.99 -0.14 4.47
CA GLY A 181 -12.88 -0.66 5.30
C GLY A 181 -11.59 0.13 5.08
N LEU A 182 -10.68 0.06 6.04
CA LEU A 182 -9.40 0.76 6.00
C LEU A 182 -8.25 -0.14 6.44
N ILE A 183 -7.17 -0.11 5.68
CA ILE A 183 -5.91 -0.75 6.00
C ILE A 183 -4.84 0.34 5.99
N ILE A 184 -4.14 0.50 7.11
CA ILE A 184 -2.96 1.36 7.21
C ILE A 184 -1.75 0.45 7.39
N SER A 185 -0.86 0.48 6.42
CA SER A 185 0.40 -0.24 6.50
C SER A 185 1.38 0.46 7.44
N LYS A 186 2.46 -0.25 7.81
CA LYS A 186 3.57 0.35 8.55
C LYS A 186 4.15 1.55 7.79
N PHE A 187 4.41 2.65 8.51
CA PHE A 187 5.14 3.80 7.99
C PHE A 187 6.63 3.64 8.29
N GLU A 188 7.48 3.63 7.27
CA GLU A 188 8.93 3.50 7.46
C GLU A 188 9.49 4.74 8.18
N THR A 189 10.36 4.53 9.18
CA THR A 189 11.16 5.57 9.87
C THR A 189 10.43 6.57 10.79
N ILE A 190 9.18 6.33 11.15
CA ILE A 190 8.47 7.17 12.16
C ILE A 190 8.59 6.57 13.59
N GLY A 191 9.47 5.58 13.79
CA GLY A 191 9.52 4.63 14.92
C GLY A 191 9.50 5.14 16.37
N GLU A 192 9.52 6.45 16.62
CA GLU A 192 9.34 7.03 17.97
C GLU A 192 8.00 7.76 18.18
N ASN A 193 7.20 7.96 17.12
CA ASN A 193 5.94 8.73 17.18
C ASN A 193 4.69 7.87 16.94
N SER A 194 4.73 6.57 17.25
CA SER A 194 3.60 5.66 17.03
C SER A 194 2.31 6.12 17.72
N ASP A 195 2.43 6.65 18.94
CA ASP A 195 1.28 7.15 19.71
C ASP A 195 0.64 8.35 19.02
N VAL A 196 1.46 9.28 18.51
CA VAL A 196 0.97 10.45 17.78
C VAL A 196 0.34 10.05 16.45
N ILE A 197 0.91 9.07 15.73
CA ILE A 197 0.28 8.53 14.52
C ILE A 197 -1.10 7.93 14.86
N ASN A 198 -1.20 7.16 15.94
CA ASN A 198 -2.45 6.57 16.38
C ASN A 198 -3.49 7.64 16.74
N ASP A 199 -3.07 8.72 17.39
CA ASP A 199 -3.93 9.87 17.69
C ASP A 199 -4.45 10.54 16.42
N ILE A 200 -3.57 10.77 15.43
CA ILE A 200 -3.95 11.32 14.11
C ILE A 200 -4.98 10.39 13.44
N ILE A 201 -4.70 9.09 13.38
CA ILE A 201 -5.62 8.11 12.79
C ILE A 201 -6.97 8.16 13.53
N ASN A 202 -6.95 8.13 14.86
CA ASN A 202 -8.15 8.18 15.68
C ASN A 202 -8.97 9.47 15.45
N GLU A 203 -8.33 10.62 15.27
CA GLU A 203 -9.00 11.88 14.95
C GLU A 203 -9.83 11.77 13.66
N PHE A 204 -9.23 11.22 12.58
CA PHE A 204 -9.90 11.15 11.28
C PHE A 204 -10.90 10.01 11.16
N VAL A 205 -10.62 8.84 11.77
CA VAL A 205 -11.41 7.62 11.53
C VAL A 205 -11.92 6.92 12.80
N GLY A 206 -11.61 7.42 13.99
CA GLY A 206 -12.00 6.80 15.28
C GLY A 206 -13.51 6.69 15.50
N HIS A 207 -14.30 7.58 14.90
CA HIS A 207 -15.76 7.57 14.99
C HIS A 207 -16.43 6.61 13.98
N ARG A 208 -15.66 6.02 13.06
CA ARG A 208 -16.17 5.18 11.97
C ARG A 208 -16.47 3.77 12.46
N LYS A 209 -17.57 3.18 11.99
CA LYS A 209 -18.00 1.81 12.32
C LYS A 209 -17.69 0.83 11.18
N ILE A 210 -16.46 0.85 10.71
CA ILE A 210 -15.93 -0.01 9.64
C ILE A 210 -14.73 -0.80 10.16
N PRO A 211 -14.39 -1.97 9.61
CA PRO A 211 -13.15 -2.66 9.97
C PRO A 211 -11.92 -1.81 9.62
N ILE A 212 -11.01 -1.67 10.58
CA ILE A 212 -9.76 -0.89 10.44
C ILE A 212 -8.59 -1.73 10.95
N LEU A 213 -7.63 -2.00 10.07
CA LEU A 213 -6.38 -2.70 10.36
C LEU A 213 -5.20 -1.73 10.27
N LEU A 214 -4.33 -1.72 11.28
CA LEU A 214 -3.08 -0.95 11.28
C LEU A 214 -1.87 -1.88 11.27
N ASN A 215 -0.71 -1.32 10.92
CA ASN A 215 0.58 -1.99 10.82
C ASN A 215 0.61 -3.15 9.82
N PHE A 216 -0.21 -3.09 8.77
CA PHE A 216 -0.16 -4.11 7.72
C PHE A 216 1.18 -4.09 6.97
N ASP A 217 1.66 -5.27 6.55
CA ASP A 217 2.96 -5.44 5.88
C ASP A 217 2.83 -5.24 4.37
N CYS A 218 2.64 -4.00 3.91
CA CYS A 218 2.56 -3.67 2.50
C CYS A 218 3.04 -2.23 2.28
N GLY A 219 4.28 -2.06 1.84
CA GLY A 219 4.88 -0.73 1.66
C GLY A 219 6.39 -0.78 1.68
N HIS A 220 7.00 0.16 2.39
CA HIS A 220 8.45 0.38 2.43
C HIS A 220 9.19 -0.44 3.48
N THR A 221 8.48 -1.05 4.44
CA THR A 221 9.09 -1.99 5.38
C THR A 221 9.31 -3.36 4.74
N HIS A 222 10.23 -4.15 5.29
CA HIS A 222 10.47 -5.52 4.84
C HIS A 222 10.02 -6.56 5.87
N PRO A 223 9.44 -7.70 5.46
CA PRO A 223 9.02 -8.00 4.09
C PRO A 223 7.77 -7.20 3.69
N SER A 224 7.45 -7.21 2.39
CA SER A 224 6.29 -6.49 1.86
C SER A 224 5.34 -7.43 1.10
N CYS A 225 4.11 -7.57 1.59
CA CYS A 225 3.04 -8.36 0.97
C CYS A 225 2.57 -7.67 -0.31
N LEU A 226 2.56 -8.40 -1.43
CA LEU A 226 2.08 -7.89 -2.71
C LEU A 226 0.53 -7.84 -2.71
N MET A 227 -0.08 -6.70 -3.05
CA MET A 227 -1.54 -6.50 -2.93
C MET A 227 -2.22 -6.11 -4.26
N PRO A 228 -3.39 -6.69 -4.61
CA PRO A 228 -4.07 -6.48 -5.89
C PRO A 228 -5.01 -5.25 -5.86
N ILE A 229 -4.54 -4.12 -6.36
CA ILE A 229 -5.35 -2.90 -6.55
C ILE A 229 -6.38 -3.11 -7.65
N GLY A 230 -7.64 -2.84 -7.30
CA GLY A 230 -8.81 -3.16 -8.12
C GLY A 230 -9.37 -4.56 -7.88
N GLY A 231 -8.67 -5.40 -7.12
CA GLY A 231 -9.13 -6.74 -6.74
C GLY A 231 -10.19 -6.72 -5.64
N LYS A 232 -10.99 -7.79 -5.56
CA LYS A 232 -11.93 -8.02 -4.45
C LYS A 232 -11.20 -8.68 -3.29
N ILE A 233 -11.33 -8.11 -2.09
CA ILE A 233 -10.78 -8.67 -0.86
C ILE A 233 -11.86 -8.68 0.24
N THR A 234 -11.67 -9.55 1.23
CA THR A 234 -12.43 -9.53 2.48
C THR A 234 -11.50 -9.12 3.61
N LEU A 235 -11.84 -8.05 4.32
CA LEU A 235 -11.19 -7.63 5.56
C LEU A 235 -12.06 -8.13 6.73
N SER A 236 -11.65 -9.23 7.37
CA SER A 236 -12.37 -9.83 8.51
C SER A 236 -11.49 -9.74 9.76
N LEU A 237 -11.94 -8.95 10.74
CA LEU A 237 -11.21 -8.59 11.96
C LEU A 237 -12.06 -8.92 13.19
N SER A 238 -11.69 -9.96 13.94
CA SER A 238 -12.43 -10.51 15.09
C SER A 238 -11.72 -10.33 16.41
#